data_AF-A0A3M2CI67-F1
#
_entry.id   AF-A0A3M2CI67-F1
#
_cell.length_a   1.000
_cell.length_b   1.000
_cell.length_c   1.000
_cell.angle_alpha   90.00
_cell.angle_beta   90.00
_cell.angle_gamma   90.00
#
_symmetry.space_group_name_H-M   'P 1'
#
loop_
_entity.id
_entity.type
_entity.pdbx_description
1 polymer ?
#
loop_
_entity_poly.entity_id
_entity_poly.type
_entity_poly.pdbx_seq_one_letter_code
_entity_poly.pdbx_strand_id
1 'polypeptide(L)'
;MDEDHHDEVDIGSIQLGGMEVRLAQGHGQLEPGKELHLVIRLPESDAGSSVIRAWLGTDDRFSSVVSRADYSASSGTYDVHVVAPDPLPEPTLWWIEITRPDGEKLIGSVAPH
;
A
#
# COMPACT_ATOMS: atom_id res chain seq x y z
N MET A 1 -18.57 -4.92 -23.20
CA MET A 1 -18.58 -5.05 -21.73
C MET A 1 -17.12 -5.05 -21.41
N ASP A 2 -16.62 -3.85 -21.26
CA ASP A 2 -15.20 -3.53 -21.31
C ASP A 2 -14.75 -3.56 -19.85
N GLU A 3 -14.00 -4.60 -19.50
CA GLU A 3 -13.47 -4.85 -18.17
C GLU A 3 -12.20 -4.02 -17.99
N ASP A 4 -12.36 -2.72 -17.80
CA ASP A 4 -11.29 -1.77 -17.44
C ASP A 4 -10.80 -2.03 -16.00
N HIS A 5 -9.88 -2.98 -15.81
CA HIS A 5 -9.22 -3.25 -14.52
C HIS A 5 -7.81 -3.88 -14.70
N HIS A 6 -6.98 -3.39 -15.63
CA HIS A 6 -5.69 -4.02 -15.98
C HIS A 6 -4.52 -3.03 -16.14
N ASP A 7 -4.18 -2.29 -15.08
CA ASP A 7 -2.83 -1.68 -15.00
C ASP A 7 -2.15 -1.88 -13.63
N GLU A 8 -2.73 -2.73 -12.77
CA GLU A 8 -2.12 -3.11 -11.50
C GLU A 8 -1.12 -4.27 -11.73
N VAL A 9 0.10 -4.10 -11.24
CA VAL A 9 1.16 -5.11 -11.27
C VAL A 9 1.31 -5.70 -9.86
N ASP A 10 1.25 -7.04 -9.74
CA ASP A 10 1.57 -7.73 -8.49
C ASP A 10 3.02 -7.45 -8.09
N ILE A 11 3.22 -6.89 -6.89
CA ILE A 11 4.55 -6.59 -6.33
C ILE A 11 4.91 -7.54 -5.19
N GLY A 12 4.16 -8.64 -5.05
CA GLY A 12 4.39 -9.70 -4.08
C GLY A 12 3.56 -9.57 -2.79
N SER A 13 4.06 -10.23 -1.74
CA SER A 13 3.40 -10.30 -0.44
C SER A 13 4.39 -10.10 0.70
N ILE A 14 3.87 -9.62 1.83
CA ILE A 14 4.63 -9.41 3.06
C ILE A 14 3.96 -10.13 4.23
N GLN A 15 4.77 -10.63 5.17
CA GLN A 15 4.29 -11.27 6.39
C GLN A 15 4.19 -10.22 7.51
N LEU A 16 2.98 -9.95 7.99
CA LEU A 16 2.69 -8.98 9.05
C LEU A 16 1.85 -9.62 10.16
N GLY A 17 2.42 -9.75 11.36
CA GLY A 17 1.67 -10.27 12.52
C GLY A 17 1.02 -11.64 12.26
N GLY A 18 1.71 -12.51 11.51
CA GLY A 18 1.23 -13.84 11.11
C GLY A 18 0.28 -13.87 9.90
N MET A 19 0.02 -12.73 9.26
CA MET A 19 -0.83 -12.61 8.07
C MET A 19 0.01 -12.38 6.81
N GLU A 20 -0.29 -13.13 5.74
CA GLU A 20 0.23 -12.84 4.39
C GLU A 20 -0.62 -11.72 3.76
N VAL A 21 -0.05 -10.52 3.67
CA VAL A 21 -0.68 -9.37 3.00
C VAL A 21 -0.17 -9.29 1.57
N ARG A 22 -1.09 -9.28 0.59
CA ARG A 22 -0.76 -9.18 -0.84
C ARG A 22 -0.88 -7.76 -1.34
N LEU A 23 0.01 -7.38 -2.24
CA LEU A 23 0.20 -6.00 -2.67
C LEU A 23 0.29 -5.94 -4.20
N ALA A 24 -0.43 -5.01 -4.80
CA ALA A 24 -0.33 -4.69 -6.22
C ALA A 24 -0.19 -3.18 -6.42
N GLN A 25 0.64 -2.76 -7.38
CA GLN A 25 0.90 -1.36 -7.72
C GLN A 25 0.24 -1.01 -9.04
N GLY A 26 -0.62 0.00 -9.04
CA GLY A 26 -1.14 0.65 -10.25
C GLY A 26 -0.42 1.97 -10.54
N HIS A 27 -0.81 2.61 -11.66
CA HIS A 27 -0.27 3.88 -12.16
C HIS A 27 1.19 3.84 -12.65
N GLY A 28 1.70 2.65 -13.03
CA GLY A 28 3.01 2.51 -13.67
C GLY A 28 4.20 2.43 -12.72
N GLN A 29 5.37 2.86 -13.19
CA GLN A 29 6.66 2.74 -12.48
C GLN A 29 6.86 3.87 -11.46
N LEU A 30 7.69 3.62 -10.45
CA LEU A 30 8.11 4.65 -9.51
C LEU A 30 8.89 5.79 -10.20
N GLU A 31 8.32 6.98 -10.15
CA GLU A 31 8.94 8.22 -10.61
C GLU A 31 8.81 9.32 -9.52
N PRO A 32 9.85 10.15 -9.29
CA PRO A 32 9.78 11.24 -8.32
C PRO A 32 8.60 12.18 -8.58
N GLY A 33 7.86 12.53 -7.53
CA GLY A 33 6.73 13.47 -7.60
C GLY A 33 5.48 12.94 -8.32
N LYS A 34 5.49 11.68 -8.80
CA LYS A 34 4.31 11.04 -9.39
C LYS A 34 3.45 10.34 -8.35
N GLU A 35 2.16 10.24 -8.63
CA GLU A 35 1.24 9.45 -7.82
C GLU A 35 1.28 7.99 -8.26
N LEU A 36 1.42 7.10 -7.28
CA LEU A 36 1.22 5.66 -7.45
C LEU A 36 -0.01 5.20 -6.66
N HIS A 37 -0.65 4.16 -7.17
CA HIS A 37 -1.77 3.48 -6.51
C HIS A 37 -1.28 2.15 -5.94
N LEU A 38 -1.62 1.86 -4.70
CA LEU A 38 -1.33 0.59 -4.04
C LEU A 38 -2.63 -0.06 -3.61
N VAL A 39 -2.81 -1.31 -4.03
CA VAL A 39 -3.91 -2.18 -3.60
C VAL A 39 -3.38 -3.18 -2.59
N ILE A 40 -4.05 -3.23 -1.46
CA ILE A 40 -3.67 -4.01 -0.29
C ILE A 40 -4.79 -5.01 -0.01
N ARG A 41 -4.44 -6.30 -0.09
CA ARG A 41 -5.36 -7.41 0.19
C ARG A 41 -4.91 -8.15 1.43
N LEU A 42 -5.75 -8.10 2.46
CA LEU A 42 -5.61 -8.93 3.66
C LEU A 42 -6.00 -10.39 3.34
N PRO A 43 -5.45 -11.40 4.05
CA PRO A 43 -5.77 -12.80 3.77
C PRO A 43 -7.24 -13.13 4.04
N GLU A 44 -7.82 -12.49 5.06
CA GLU A 44 -9.24 -12.47 5.34
C GLU A 44 -9.71 -11.01 5.37
N SER A 45 -10.81 -10.71 4.69
CA SER A 45 -11.38 -9.36 4.75
C SER A 45 -11.94 -9.11 6.15
N ASP A 46 -11.56 -7.97 6.73
CA ASP A 46 -12.06 -7.50 8.02
C ASP A 46 -13.20 -6.47 7.86
N ALA A 47 -13.77 -6.38 6.65
CA ALA A 47 -14.82 -5.44 6.29
C ALA A 47 -14.48 -3.95 6.54
N GLY A 48 -13.20 -3.57 6.43
CA GLY A 48 -12.77 -2.19 6.61
C GLY A 48 -12.49 -1.81 8.07
N SER A 49 -12.40 -2.80 8.97
CA SER A 49 -12.22 -2.56 10.41
C SER A 49 -10.81 -2.04 10.75
N SER A 50 -9.79 -2.44 9.99
CA SER A 50 -8.43 -1.96 10.17
C SER A 50 -8.23 -0.59 9.53
N VAL A 51 -7.35 0.21 10.15
CA VAL A 51 -6.86 1.46 9.56
C VAL A 51 -5.52 1.17 8.91
N ILE A 52 -5.48 1.25 7.58
CA ILE A 52 -4.25 1.05 6.81
C ILE A 52 -3.72 2.40 6.33
N ARG A 53 -2.41 2.60 6.47
CA ARG A 53 -1.67 3.72 5.90
C ARG A 53 -0.52 3.21 5.05
N ALA A 54 -0.21 3.93 3.99
CA ALA A 54 0.93 3.64 3.15
C ALA A 54 1.71 4.90 2.80
N TRP A 55 2.99 4.72 2.49
CA TRP A 55 3.87 5.76 1.98
C TRP A 55 4.99 5.17 1.12
N LEU A 56 5.58 6.00 0.27
CA LEU A 56 6.80 5.71 -0.48
C LEU A 56 7.97 6.43 0.18
N GLY A 57 9.04 5.70 0.51
CA GLY A 57 10.28 6.26 1.04
C GLY A 57 10.97 5.35 2.04
N THR A 58 11.48 5.93 3.13
CA THR A 58 12.22 5.24 4.20
C THR A 58 11.33 4.85 5.38
N ASP A 59 11.84 4.02 6.29
CA ASP A 59 11.10 3.53 7.46
C ASP A 59 10.69 4.66 8.41
N ASP A 60 11.54 5.69 8.52
CA ASP A 60 11.30 6.86 9.35
C ASP A 60 10.35 7.89 8.70
N ARG A 61 9.85 7.60 7.49
CA ARG A 61 8.95 8.44 6.69
C ARG A 61 9.60 9.74 6.22
N PHE A 62 10.92 9.77 6.09
CA PHE A 62 11.65 10.96 5.66
C PHE A 62 11.14 11.44 4.29
N SER A 63 10.70 12.70 4.23
CA SER A 63 10.14 13.32 3.02
C SER A 63 8.95 12.59 2.38
N SER A 64 8.33 11.65 3.10
CA SER A 64 7.22 10.86 2.61
C SER A 64 5.87 11.48 2.93
N VAL A 65 4.96 11.43 1.97
CA VAL A 65 3.54 11.67 2.22
C VAL A 65 2.91 10.35 2.68
N VAL A 66 2.31 10.37 3.88
CA VAL A 66 1.58 9.21 4.41
C VAL A 66 0.11 9.35 4.08
N SER A 67 -0.40 8.44 3.24
CA SER A 67 -1.82 8.38 2.89
C SER A 67 -2.53 7.29 3.67
N ARG A 68 -3.81 7.51 3.97
CA ARG A 68 -4.70 6.49 4.51
C ARG A 68 -5.36 5.77 3.35
N ALA A 69 -5.49 4.45 3.44
CA ALA A 69 -6.21 3.65 2.46
C ALA A 69 -7.72 3.72 2.68
N ASP A 70 -8.46 3.65 1.59
CA ASP A 70 -9.91 3.54 1.54
C ASP A 70 -10.31 2.08 1.33
N TYR A 71 -11.26 1.58 2.12
CA TYR A 71 -11.75 0.21 1.99
C TYR A 71 -12.85 0.13 0.93
N SER A 72 -12.67 -0.75 -0.05
CA SER A 72 -13.67 -1.08 -1.06
C SER A 72 -14.45 -2.33 -0.66
N ALA A 73 -15.72 -2.16 -0.27
CA ALA A 73 -16.60 -3.28 0.10
C ALA A 73 -16.91 -4.22 -1.08
N SER A 74 -16.82 -3.74 -2.32
CA SER A 74 -17.10 -4.52 -3.52
C SER A 74 -15.98 -5.50 -3.87
N SER A 75 -14.72 -5.11 -3.64
CA SER A 75 -13.54 -5.94 -3.92
C SER A 75 -12.92 -6.57 -2.67
N GLY A 76 -13.27 -6.09 -1.48
CA GLY A 76 -12.68 -6.52 -0.21
C GLY A 76 -11.21 -6.09 -0.06
N THR A 77 -10.80 -5.04 -0.78
CA THR A 77 -9.43 -4.51 -0.79
C THR A 77 -9.37 -3.14 -0.14
N TYR A 78 -8.14 -2.75 0.22
CA TYR A 78 -7.81 -1.38 0.60
C TYR A 78 -7.02 -0.74 -0.53
N ASP A 79 -7.43 0.45 -0.91
CA ASP A 79 -6.88 1.20 -2.04
C ASP A 79 -6.26 2.50 -1.51
N VAL A 80 -5.03 2.80 -1.92
CA VAL A 80 -4.34 4.01 -1.45
C VAL A 80 -3.54 4.66 -2.56
N HIS A 81 -3.68 5.98 -2.67
CA HIS A 81 -2.91 6.82 -3.60
C HIS A 81 -1.83 7.56 -2.82
N VAL A 82 -0.58 7.46 -3.29
CA VAL A 82 0.58 8.10 -2.65
C VAL A 82 1.42 8.81 -3.70
N VAL A 83 1.76 10.06 -3.42
CA VAL A 83 2.73 10.81 -4.21
C VAL A 83 4.13 10.45 -3.75
N ALA A 84 4.95 9.98 -4.69
CA ALA A 84 6.34 9.65 -4.46
C ALA A 84 7.14 10.92 -4.08
N PRO A 85 8.09 10.85 -3.12
CA PRO A 85 8.95 11.98 -2.78
C PRO A 85 9.72 12.52 -4.00
N ASP A 86 9.98 13.83 -4.01
CA ASP A 86 10.88 14.48 -4.97
C ASP A 86 11.87 15.38 -4.22
N PRO A 87 13.16 14.99 -4.10
CA PRO A 87 13.78 13.79 -4.68
C PRO A 87 13.39 12.49 -3.95
N LEU A 88 13.54 11.35 -4.63
CA LEU A 88 13.37 10.01 -4.03
C LEU A 88 14.50 9.71 -3.03
N PRO A 89 14.20 9.29 -1.79
CA PRO A 89 15.22 8.82 -0.86
C PRO A 89 15.72 7.41 -1.25
N GLU A 90 16.92 7.04 -0.79
CA GLU A 90 17.47 5.71 -1.02
C GLU A 90 17.65 4.93 0.30
N PRO A 91 17.10 3.70 0.42
CA PRO A 91 16.18 3.05 -0.50
C PRO A 91 14.76 3.66 -0.44
N THR A 92 14.05 3.71 -1.57
CA THR A 92 12.59 3.96 -1.59
C THR A 92 11.86 2.62 -1.64
N LEU A 93 11.02 2.37 -0.63
CA LEU A 93 10.13 1.22 -0.57
C LEU A 93 8.69 1.68 -0.40
N TRP A 94 7.75 0.81 -0.77
CA TRP A 94 6.41 0.89 -0.22
C TRP A 94 6.43 0.47 1.23
N TRP A 95 5.93 1.32 2.10
CA TRP A 95 5.71 1.01 3.50
C TRP A 95 4.22 0.95 3.78
N ILE A 96 3.82 -0.04 4.58
CA ILE A 96 2.44 -0.23 5.00
C ILE A 96 2.40 -0.31 6.52
N GLU A 97 1.53 0.49 7.13
CA GLU A 97 1.13 0.40 8.54
C GLU A 97 -0.32 -0.08 8.61
N ILE A 98 -0.56 -1.21 9.26
CA ILE A 98 -1.89 -1.73 9.57
C ILE A 98 -2.12 -1.55 11.06
N THR A 99 -3.11 -0.74 11.42
CA THR A 99 -3.63 -0.68 12.78
C THR A 99 -4.88 -1.55 12.86
N ARG A 100 -4.77 -2.69 13.55
CA ARG A 100 -5.87 -3.63 13.77
C ARG A 100 -6.94 -3.04 14.72
N PRO A 101 -8.16 -3.61 14.76
CA PRO A 101 -9.24 -3.11 15.62
C PRO A 101 -8.94 -3.16 17.12
N ASP A 102 -8.04 -4.05 17.55
CA ASP A 102 -7.55 -4.16 18.93
C ASP A 102 -6.47 -3.11 19.27
N GLY A 103 -6.08 -2.28 18.29
CA GLY A 103 -5.07 -1.25 18.42
C GLY A 103 -3.64 -1.72 18.15
N GLU A 104 -3.43 -3.00 17.84
CA GLU A 104 -2.11 -3.50 17.44
C GLU A 104 -1.66 -2.84 16.13
N LYS A 105 -0.40 -2.42 16.08
CA LYS A 105 0.22 -1.83 14.89
C LYS A 105 1.22 -2.78 14.29
N LEU A 106 1.05 -3.06 13.00
CA LEU A 106 1.94 -3.87 12.19
C LEU A 106 2.52 -3.00 11.09
N ILE A 107 3.84 -3.05 10.90
CA ILE A 107 4.53 -2.29 9.86
C ILE A 107 5.41 -3.23 9.05
N GLY A 108 5.41 -3.06 7.74
CA GLY A 108 6.36 -3.71 6.84
C GLY A 108 6.47 -2.99 5.52
N SER A 109 7.32 -3.53 4.64
CA SER A 109 7.63 -2.90 3.37
C SER A 109 7.88 -3.90 2.25
N VAL A 110 7.71 -3.42 1.02
CA VAL A 110 7.97 -4.16 -0.20
C VAL A 110 8.62 -3.23 -1.22
N ALA A 111 9.40 -3.79 -2.14
CA ALA A 111 9.94 -3.02 -3.26
C ALA A 111 8.80 -2.59 -4.21
N PRO A 112 8.80 -1.33 -4.69
CA PRO A 112 7.88 -0.90 -5.74
C PRO A 112 8.19 -1.59 -7.08
N HIS A 113 7.22 -1.56 -8.00
CA HIS A 113 7.43 -1.97 -9.39
C HIS A 113 8.22 -0.92 -10.18
#